data_AF-A0A968F2A7-F1
#
_entry.id   AF-A0A968F2A7-F1
#
_cell.length_a   1.000
_cell.length_b   1.000
_cell.length_c   1.000
_cell.angle_alpha   90.00
_cell.angle_beta   90.00
_cell.angle_gamma   90.00
#
_symmetry.space_group_name_H-M   'P 1'
#
loop_
_entity.id
_entity.type
_entity.pdbx_description
1 polymer ?
#
loop_
_entity_poly.entity_id
_entity_poly.type
_entity_poly.pdbx_seq_one_letter_code
_entity_poly.pdbx_strand_id
1 'polypeptide(L)'
;KAIKTVPGLEEVEFTQPGYAIEYDFFFPYQIYTTTETKLIEGLYFSGQVNGTSGYEEAAAQGLMSGINAALKIKKEKPFILLRSEAYIGVLMDDLTTKSTEEPYRMFTSRAEHRLYLREDNADERLFKYGRKFGLIPEESYQRFLEENDEQKKHRQSLKRLYIEVKKLPANFQNNGRTKITFEKALKVPGVGIDLLKEYDESLAELPEQILKKIEIEVKYQGYLERQMREIEKFNRLEHEKIPIDFDYGFCKGLKMEASEKLKRLRPSTVGQASRISGISPGDITVLTIYLKKFKYESKNRSAFDE
;
A
#
# COMPACT_ATOMS: atom_id res chain seq x y z
N LYS A 1 40.08 15.76 -6.40
CA LYS A 1 40.12 17.02 -7.18
C LYS A 1 38.72 17.51 -7.54
N ALA A 2 37.85 16.69 -8.13
CA ALA A 2 36.47 17.11 -8.47
C ALA A 2 35.65 17.61 -7.26
N ILE A 3 35.66 16.90 -6.12
CA ILE A 3 34.89 17.34 -4.95
C ILE A 3 35.36 18.70 -4.40
N LYS A 4 36.65 19.05 -4.55
CA LYS A 4 37.20 20.35 -4.14
C LYS A 4 36.69 21.52 -4.98
N THR A 5 36.02 21.26 -6.11
CA THR A 5 35.39 22.31 -6.92
C THR A 5 33.96 22.62 -6.47
N VAL A 6 33.42 21.87 -5.49
CA VAL A 6 32.13 22.17 -4.88
C VAL A 6 32.33 23.27 -3.84
N PRO A 7 31.59 24.40 -3.92
CA PRO A 7 31.74 25.50 -2.97
C PRO A 7 31.62 25.04 -1.52
N GLY A 8 32.58 25.43 -0.67
CA GLY A 8 32.66 25.04 0.73
C GLY A 8 33.45 23.75 1.01
N LEU A 9 33.94 23.06 -0.03
CA LEU A 9 34.76 21.85 0.08
C LEU A 9 36.18 22.02 -0.48
N GLU A 10 36.66 23.25 -0.64
CA GLU A 10 37.93 23.58 -1.28
C GLU A 10 39.12 22.89 -0.57
N GLU A 11 39.09 22.87 0.77
CA GLU A 11 40.09 22.24 1.63
C GLU A 11 39.62 20.92 2.24
N VAL A 12 38.65 20.23 1.63
CA VAL A 12 38.13 18.96 2.18
C VAL A 12 39.22 17.88 2.26
N GLU A 13 39.22 17.15 3.37
CA GLU A 13 40.01 15.94 3.60
C GLU A 13 39.10 14.70 3.59
N PHE A 14 39.58 13.62 2.97
CA PHE A 14 38.81 12.37 2.85
C PHE A 14 39.16 11.40 3.98
N THR A 15 38.17 11.02 4.78
CA THR A 15 38.31 9.92 5.76
C THR A 15 38.10 8.55 5.10
N GLN A 16 37.19 8.47 4.12
CA GLN A 16 36.90 7.26 3.36
C GLN A 16 36.64 7.61 1.89
N PRO A 17 37.20 6.84 0.93
CA PRO A 17 36.88 7.02 -0.48
C PRO A 17 35.48 6.48 -0.80
N GLY A 18 34.78 7.10 -1.74
CA GLY A 18 33.58 6.53 -2.34
C GLY A 18 33.93 5.29 -3.17
N TYR A 19 33.10 4.26 -3.10
CA TYR A 19 33.29 2.99 -3.80
C TYR A 19 31.94 2.39 -4.23
N ALA A 20 31.98 1.39 -5.10
CA ALA A 20 30.83 0.60 -5.51
C ALA A 20 30.99 -0.85 -5.00
N ILE A 21 29.86 -1.50 -4.77
CA ILE A 21 29.78 -2.90 -4.38
C ILE A 21 29.03 -3.67 -5.47
N GLU A 22 29.58 -4.80 -5.86
CA GLU A 22 28.94 -5.80 -6.71
C GLU A 22 28.65 -7.04 -5.85
N TYR A 23 27.48 -7.62 -6.01
CA TYR A 23 27.01 -8.73 -5.20
C TYR A 23 26.02 -9.58 -5.98
N ASP A 24 25.96 -10.87 -5.63
CA ASP A 24 24.97 -11.78 -6.18
C ASP A 24 23.58 -11.49 -5.60
N PHE A 25 22.56 -11.60 -6.45
CA PHE A 25 21.16 -11.53 -6.05
C PHE A 25 20.35 -12.58 -6.82
N PHE A 26 19.20 -12.96 -6.27
CA PHE A 26 18.26 -13.84 -6.94
C PHE A 26 17.17 -13.02 -7.60
N PHE A 27 16.83 -13.36 -8.85
CA PHE A 27 15.73 -12.71 -9.53
C PHE A 27 14.42 -12.84 -8.72
N PRO A 28 13.75 -11.73 -8.36
CA PRO A 28 12.62 -11.76 -7.43
C PRO A 28 11.37 -12.47 -7.95
N TYR A 29 11.27 -12.78 -9.24
CA TYR A 29 10.20 -13.64 -9.75
C TYR A 29 10.28 -15.07 -9.18
N GLN A 30 11.40 -15.46 -8.57
CA GLN A 30 11.59 -16.77 -7.95
C GLN A 30 10.91 -16.90 -6.57
N ILE A 31 10.43 -15.80 -6.00
CA ILE A 31 9.64 -15.79 -4.77
C ILE A 31 8.18 -15.46 -5.05
N TYR A 32 7.30 -15.90 -4.15
CA TYR A 32 5.92 -15.41 -4.08
C TYR A 32 5.87 -14.04 -3.40
N THR A 33 4.72 -13.36 -3.46
CA THR A 33 4.49 -12.11 -2.70
C THR A 33 4.54 -12.31 -1.18
N THR A 34 4.47 -13.55 -0.72
CA THR A 34 4.71 -13.96 0.67
C THR A 34 6.19 -13.98 1.04
N THR A 35 7.10 -13.75 0.07
CA THR A 35 8.57 -13.89 0.11
C THR A 35 9.09 -15.32 0.21
N GLU A 36 8.19 -16.32 0.23
CA GLU A 36 8.56 -17.74 0.17
C GLU A 36 9.07 -18.07 -1.25
N THR A 37 10.14 -18.85 -1.35
CA THR A 37 10.65 -19.28 -2.65
C THR A 37 9.69 -20.26 -3.32
N LYS A 38 9.59 -20.18 -4.65
CA LYS A 38 8.75 -21.07 -5.45
C LYS A 38 9.33 -22.48 -5.57
N LEU A 39 10.66 -22.61 -5.44
CA LEU A 39 11.38 -23.86 -5.61
C LEU A 39 11.46 -24.67 -4.31
N ILE A 40 11.69 -24.00 -3.18
CA ILE A 40 11.90 -24.64 -1.89
C ILE A 40 10.85 -24.10 -0.91
N GLU A 41 9.93 -24.97 -0.52
CA GLU A 41 8.93 -24.67 0.49
C GLU A 41 9.60 -24.37 1.84
N GLY A 42 9.13 -23.32 2.53
CA GLY A 42 9.68 -22.90 3.83
C GLY A 42 10.99 -22.10 3.77
N LEU A 43 11.57 -21.89 2.59
CA LEU A 43 12.70 -20.96 2.39
C LEU A 43 12.16 -19.56 2.03
N TYR A 44 12.67 -18.52 2.67
CA TYR A 44 12.26 -17.13 2.45
C TYR A 44 13.47 -16.24 2.14
N PHE A 45 13.33 -15.33 1.19
CA PHE A 45 14.35 -14.33 0.86
C PHE A 45 13.86 -12.91 1.18
N SER A 46 14.74 -12.08 1.72
CA SER A 46 14.41 -10.71 2.12
C SER A 46 15.58 -9.76 1.91
N GLY A 47 15.29 -8.55 1.43
CA GLY A 47 16.26 -7.46 1.35
C GLY A 47 17.12 -7.51 0.12
N GLN A 48 18.41 -7.22 0.26
CA GLN A 48 19.31 -6.97 -0.87
C GLN A 48 19.46 -8.20 -1.78
N VAL A 49 19.29 -9.40 -1.22
CA VAL A 49 19.28 -10.67 -1.97
C VAL A 49 18.15 -10.76 -3.00
N ASN A 50 17.07 -9.98 -2.83
CA ASN A 50 15.98 -9.82 -3.78
C ASN A 50 16.16 -8.60 -4.71
N GLY A 51 17.38 -8.08 -4.87
CA GLY A 51 17.65 -6.93 -5.75
C GLY A 51 17.04 -5.62 -5.26
N THR A 52 16.89 -5.42 -3.95
CA THR A 52 16.57 -4.10 -3.35
C THR A 52 17.84 -3.44 -2.80
N SER A 53 17.85 -2.11 -2.62
CA SER A 53 19.06 -1.39 -2.16
C SER A 53 18.87 -0.46 -0.96
N GLY A 54 17.66 -0.33 -0.41
CA GLY A 54 17.37 0.52 0.75
C GLY A 54 17.05 -0.28 2.02
N TYR A 55 17.31 0.35 3.16
CA TYR A 55 17.12 -0.27 4.48
C TYR A 55 15.63 -0.52 4.76
N GLU A 56 14.77 0.41 4.34
CA GLU A 56 13.33 0.39 4.51
C GLU A 56 12.72 -0.75 3.69
N GLU A 57 13.15 -0.93 2.44
CA GLU A 57 12.74 -2.05 1.59
C GLU A 57 13.17 -3.38 2.19
N ALA A 58 14.40 -3.48 2.70
CA ALA A 58 14.90 -4.70 3.31
C ALA A 58 14.16 -5.04 4.61
N ALA A 59 13.91 -4.05 5.48
CA ALA A 59 13.18 -4.23 6.73
C ALA A 59 11.72 -4.64 6.46
N ALA A 60 11.05 -4.01 5.48
CA ALA A 60 9.70 -4.37 5.08
C ALA A 60 9.62 -5.82 4.56
N GLN A 61 10.60 -6.27 3.78
CA GLN A 61 10.71 -7.66 3.36
C GLN A 61 10.94 -8.60 4.54
N GLY A 62 11.90 -8.30 5.40
CA GLY A 62 12.20 -9.11 6.58
C GLY A 62 10.98 -9.28 7.50
N LEU A 63 10.21 -8.21 7.71
CA LEU A 63 8.98 -8.26 8.49
C LEU A 63 7.95 -9.23 7.88
N MET A 64 7.70 -9.13 6.57
CA MET A 64 6.75 -10.00 5.89
C MET A 64 7.22 -11.46 5.85
N SER A 65 8.52 -11.69 5.61
CA SER A 65 9.12 -13.02 5.64
C SER A 65 9.03 -13.65 7.03
N GLY A 66 9.34 -12.89 8.09
CA GLY A 66 9.24 -13.37 9.47
C GLY A 66 7.82 -13.75 9.86
N ILE A 67 6.83 -12.91 9.53
CA ILE A 67 5.41 -13.22 9.75
C ILE A 67 5.03 -14.52 9.01
N ASN A 68 5.36 -14.63 7.73
CA ASN A 68 4.96 -15.78 6.93
C ASN A 68 5.67 -17.08 7.32
N ALA A 69 6.95 -17.02 7.69
CA ALA A 69 7.68 -18.17 8.23
C ALA A 69 7.02 -18.68 9.53
N ALA A 70 6.64 -17.78 10.43
CA ALA A 70 5.93 -18.15 11.66
C ALA A 70 4.55 -18.76 11.37
N LEU A 71 3.78 -18.18 10.43
CA LEU A 71 2.48 -18.73 10.01
C LEU A 71 2.63 -20.11 9.38
N LYS A 72 3.68 -20.34 8.58
CA LYS A 72 3.98 -21.64 7.96
C LYS A 72 4.20 -22.73 9.01
N ILE A 73 5.02 -22.44 10.03
CA ILE A 73 5.28 -23.36 11.15
C ILE A 73 3.98 -23.67 11.90
N LYS A 74 3.11 -22.67 12.09
CA LYS A 74 1.79 -22.82 12.71
C LYS A 74 0.75 -23.48 11.79
N LYS A 75 1.09 -23.79 10.54
CA LYS A 75 0.17 -24.31 9.50
C LYS A 75 -1.02 -23.37 9.25
N GLU A 76 -0.81 -22.08 9.41
CA GLU A 76 -1.80 -21.04 9.13
C GLU A 76 -1.67 -20.53 7.69
N LYS A 77 -2.72 -19.85 7.21
CA LYS A 77 -2.70 -19.24 5.88
C LYS A 77 -1.65 -18.12 5.82
N PRO A 78 -0.87 -18.02 4.74
CA PRO A 78 0.10 -16.95 4.60
C PRO A 78 -0.59 -15.58 4.55
N PHE A 79 0.11 -14.59 5.05
CA PHE A 79 -0.28 -13.20 5.06
C PHE A 79 0.35 -12.44 3.90
N ILE A 80 -0.48 -11.70 3.17
CA ILE A 80 -0.08 -10.84 2.06
C ILE A 80 -0.73 -9.48 2.30
N LEU A 81 0.06 -8.42 2.28
CA LEU A 81 -0.45 -7.05 2.24
C LEU A 81 -0.80 -6.70 0.80
N LEU A 82 -2.01 -6.20 0.58
CA LEU A 82 -2.40 -5.73 -0.74
C LEU A 82 -1.73 -4.39 -1.05
N ARG A 83 -1.51 -4.13 -2.35
CA ARG A 83 -1.02 -2.82 -2.83
C ARG A 83 -1.90 -1.66 -2.39
N SER A 84 -3.21 -1.90 -2.28
CA SER A 84 -4.19 -0.91 -1.84
C SER A 84 -4.14 -0.63 -0.34
N GLU A 85 -3.44 -1.46 0.45
CA GLU A 85 -3.38 -1.35 1.90
C GLU A 85 -2.08 -0.72 2.39
N ALA A 86 -0.94 -0.96 1.71
CA ALA A 86 0.36 -0.44 2.13
C ALA A 86 1.38 -0.35 0.99
N TYR A 87 2.34 0.55 1.15
CA TYR A 87 3.55 0.59 0.34
C TYR A 87 4.39 -0.70 0.44
N ILE A 88 4.33 -1.43 1.56
CA ILE A 88 4.93 -2.78 1.65
C ILE A 88 4.27 -3.73 0.63
N GLY A 89 2.94 -3.67 0.46
CA GLY A 89 2.25 -4.46 -0.57
C GLY A 89 2.64 -4.05 -1.98
N VAL A 90 2.84 -2.74 -2.22
CA VAL A 90 3.37 -2.21 -3.49
C VAL A 90 4.78 -2.75 -3.77
N LEU A 91 5.67 -2.74 -2.78
CA LEU A 91 7.02 -3.28 -2.86
C LEU A 91 7.02 -4.77 -3.26
N MET A 92 6.29 -5.61 -2.52
CA MET A 92 6.27 -7.05 -2.76
C MET A 92 5.69 -7.41 -4.13
N ASP A 93 4.62 -6.72 -4.52
CA ASP A 93 3.99 -6.96 -5.81
C ASP A 93 4.89 -6.47 -6.95
N ASP A 94 5.49 -5.29 -6.85
CA ASP A 94 6.42 -4.79 -7.85
C ASP A 94 7.64 -5.72 -8.01
N LEU A 95 8.25 -6.16 -6.91
CA LEU A 95 9.39 -7.08 -6.95
C LEU A 95 9.04 -8.36 -7.70
N THR A 96 7.90 -8.98 -7.39
CA THR A 96 7.54 -10.28 -7.96
C THR A 96 6.97 -10.20 -9.38
N THR A 97 6.52 -9.03 -9.83
CA THR A 97 5.89 -8.84 -11.15
C THR A 97 6.76 -8.11 -12.17
N LYS A 98 7.66 -7.23 -11.73
CA LYS A 98 8.51 -6.44 -12.60
C LYS A 98 9.89 -7.10 -12.70
N SER A 99 10.37 -7.25 -13.93
CA SER A 99 11.78 -7.55 -14.16
C SER A 99 12.55 -6.24 -13.98
N THR A 100 13.50 -6.20 -13.05
CA THR A 100 14.36 -5.03 -12.87
C THR A 100 15.79 -5.44 -13.20
N GLU A 101 16.43 -4.69 -14.11
CA GLU A 101 17.86 -4.81 -14.42
C GLU A 101 18.71 -3.99 -13.44
N GLU A 102 18.07 -3.09 -12.70
CA GLU A 102 18.67 -2.26 -11.65
C GLU A 102 18.03 -2.55 -10.28
N PRO A 103 18.73 -2.32 -9.16
CA PRO A 103 18.16 -2.51 -7.84
C PRO A 103 16.90 -1.67 -7.62
N TYR A 104 15.82 -2.32 -7.16
CA TYR A 104 14.55 -1.66 -6.90
C TYR A 104 14.67 -0.65 -5.76
N ARG A 105 14.00 0.50 -5.93
CA ARG A 105 13.87 1.59 -4.94
C ARG A 105 12.43 2.08 -4.88
N MET A 106 11.89 2.27 -3.69
CA MET A 106 10.49 2.67 -3.50
C MET A 106 10.14 4.01 -4.14
N PHE A 107 11.09 4.93 -4.25
CA PHE A 107 10.90 6.22 -4.93
C PHE A 107 10.44 6.07 -6.39
N THR A 108 10.87 5.03 -7.11
CA THR A 108 10.47 4.81 -8.51
C THR A 108 9.11 4.12 -8.63
N SER A 109 8.52 3.69 -7.51
CA SER A 109 7.24 2.99 -7.48
C SER A 109 6.05 3.92 -7.77
N ARG A 110 5.08 3.39 -8.51
CA ARG A 110 3.78 4.03 -8.69
C ARG A 110 2.76 3.29 -7.83
N ALA A 111 2.51 3.82 -6.63
CA ALA A 111 1.29 3.49 -5.91
C ALA A 111 0.11 4.23 -6.55
N GLU A 112 -0.96 3.52 -6.85
CA GLU A 112 -2.17 4.05 -7.47
C GLU A 112 -3.03 4.82 -6.45
N HIS A 113 -2.89 4.47 -5.16
CA HIS A 113 -3.74 4.94 -4.06
C HIS A 113 -2.99 5.88 -3.10
N ARG A 114 -2.17 6.81 -3.62
CA ARG A 114 -1.28 7.68 -2.80
C ARG A 114 -2.00 8.57 -1.79
N LEU A 115 -3.25 8.97 -2.05
CA LEU A 115 -3.99 9.80 -1.09
C LEU A 115 -4.47 8.97 0.10
N TYR A 116 -4.71 7.67 -0.10
CA TYR A 116 -5.05 6.73 0.97
C TYR A 116 -3.80 6.21 1.70
N LEU A 117 -2.73 5.93 0.98
CA LEU A 117 -1.47 5.40 1.51
C LEU A 117 -0.55 6.51 2.03
N ARG A 118 -0.93 7.16 3.13
CA ARG A 118 -0.14 8.24 3.72
C ARG A 118 0.64 7.76 4.94
N GLU A 119 1.67 8.52 5.32
CA GLU A 119 2.43 8.21 6.54
C GLU A 119 1.55 8.37 7.79
N ASP A 120 0.68 9.38 7.81
CA ASP A 120 -0.13 9.80 8.97
C ASP A 120 -1.27 8.83 9.34
N ASN A 121 -1.54 7.84 8.48
CA ASN A 121 -2.61 6.86 8.69
C ASN A 121 -2.13 5.40 8.56
N ALA A 122 -0.82 5.16 8.66
CA ALA A 122 -0.27 3.81 8.56
C ALA A 122 -0.74 2.90 9.70
N ASP A 123 -0.89 3.45 10.89
CA ASP A 123 -1.47 2.82 12.07
C ASP A 123 -2.91 2.34 11.82
N GLU A 124 -3.79 3.20 11.30
CA GLU A 124 -5.17 2.85 10.98
C GLU A 124 -5.29 1.71 9.98
N ARG A 125 -4.37 1.69 9.01
CA ARG A 125 -4.33 0.66 7.98
C ARG A 125 -3.79 -0.66 8.51
N LEU A 126 -2.78 -0.63 9.39
CA LEU A 126 -1.93 -1.80 9.65
C LEU A 126 -1.94 -2.32 11.09
N PHE A 127 -2.35 -1.54 12.11
CA PHE A 127 -2.33 -1.99 13.50
C PHE A 127 -3.21 -3.21 13.75
N LYS A 128 -4.34 -3.33 13.04
CA LYS A 128 -5.20 -4.54 13.07
C LYS A 128 -4.42 -5.81 12.75
N TYR A 129 -3.44 -5.74 11.83
CA TYR A 129 -2.57 -6.86 11.49
C TYR A 129 -1.49 -7.07 12.54
N GLY A 130 -0.84 -5.99 13.00
CA GLY A 130 0.15 -6.07 14.07
C GLY A 130 -0.43 -6.71 15.34
N ARG A 131 -1.66 -6.36 15.72
CA ARG A 131 -2.37 -6.97 16.85
C ARG A 131 -2.69 -8.45 16.59
N LYS A 132 -3.23 -8.77 15.41
CA LYS A 132 -3.56 -10.14 14.99
C LYS A 132 -2.34 -11.07 15.09
N PHE A 133 -1.16 -10.59 14.70
CA PHE A 133 0.07 -11.38 14.72
C PHE A 133 0.87 -11.28 16.03
N GLY A 134 0.36 -10.56 17.04
CA GLY A 134 1.03 -10.40 18.33
C GLY A 134 2.28 -9.53 18.29
N LEU A 135 2.44 -8.68 17.26
CA LEU A 135 3.57 -7.77 17.08
C LEU A 135 3.35 -6.42 17.80
N ILE A 136 2.10 -6.11 18.14
CA ILE A 136 1.72 -4.90 18.86
C ILE A 136 1.15 -5.30 20.24
N PRO A 137 1.69 -4.77 21.35
CA PRO A 137 1.13 -4.97 22.69
C PRO A 137 -0.32 -4.49 22.78
N GLU A 138 -1.14 -5.17 23.60
CA GLU A 138 -2.56 -4.82 23.79
C GLU A 138 -2.73 -3.36 24.23
N GLU A 139 -1.91 -2.89 25.17
CA GLU A 139 -1.96 -1.52 25.68
C GLU A 139 -1.75 -0.48 24.56
N SER A 140 -0.79 -0.71 23.66
CA SER A 140 -0.55 0.18 22.52
C SER A 140 -1.70 0.14 21.50
N TYR A 141 -2.34 -1.01 21.32
CA TYR A 141 -3.51 -1.12 20.44
C TYR A 141 -4.73 -0.43 21.05
N GLN A 142 -4.94 -0.55 22.36
CA GLN A 142 -6.04 0.07 23.07
C GLN A 142 -5.93 1.60 23.07
N ARG A 143 -4.74 2.15 23.32
CA ARG A 143 -4.49 3.60 23.17
C ARG A 143 -4.82 4.11 21.78
N PHE A 144 -4.39 3.38 20.74
CA PHE A 144 -4.75 3.70 19.36
C PHE A 144 -6.28 3.71 19.12
N LEU A 145 -7.02 2.75 19.70
CA LEU A 145 -8.48 2.72 19.56
C LEU A 145 -9.15 3.91 20.24
N GLU A 146 -8.67 4.31 21.42
CA GLU A 146 -9.17 5.46 22.17
C GLU A 146 -8.91 6.77 21.41
N GLU A 147 -7.69 6.98 20.91
CA GLU A 147 -7.33 8.14 20.09
C GLU A 147 -8.18 8.23 18.81
N ASN A 148 -8.45 7.09 18.17
CA ASN A 148 -9.28 7.04 16.96
C ASN A 148 -10.77 7.31 17.25
N ASP A 149 -11.28 6.85 18.40
CA ASP A 149 -12.65 7.16 18.83
C ASP A 149 -12.82 8.65 19.16
N GLU A 150 -11.83 9.23 19.85
CA GLU A 150 -11.76 10.66 20.14
C GLU A 150 -11.73 11.49 18.84
N GLN A 151 -10.85 11.13 17.90
CA GLN A 151 -10.79 11.75 16.57
C GLN A 151 -12.14 11.74 15.85
N LYS A 152 -12.87 10.61 15.88
CA LYS A 152 -14.20 10.50 15.27
C LYS A 152 -15.23 11.41 15.94
N LYS A 153 -15.22 11.48 17.28
CA LYS A 153 -16.12 12.36 18.05
C LYS A 153 -15.91 13.83 17.68
N HIS A 154 -14.66 14.29 17.67
CA HIS A 154 -14.32 15.66 17.28
C HIS A 154 -14.67 15.95 15.83
N ARG A 155 -14.40 15.01 14.92
CA ARG A 155 -14.83 15.17 13.53
C ARG A 155 -16.34 15.29 13.39
N GLN A 156 -17.12 14.60 14.22
CA GLN A 156 -18.58 14.72 14.22
C GLN A 156 -19.05 16.08 14.79
N SER A 157 -18.34 16.65 15.76
CA SER A 157 -18.65 17.99 16.29
C SER A 157 -18.45 19.08 15.24
N LEU A 158 -17.47 18.94 14.33
CA LEU A 158 -17.20 19.90 13.24
C LEU A 158 -18.38 20.09 12.27
N LYS A 159 -19.30 19.11 12.20
CA LYS A 159 -20.52 19.20 11.40
C LYS A 159 -21.60 20.06 12.06
N ARG A 160 -21.48 20.30 13.37
CA ARG A 160 -22.43 21.06 14.19
C ARG A 160 -21.92 22.47 14.52
N LEU A 161 -20.61 22.70 14.40
CA LEU A 161 -19.98 24.01 14.59
C LEU A 161 -20.16 24.90 13.34
N TYR A 162 -20.54 26.15 13.55
CA TYR A 162 -20.76 27.14 12.50
C TYR A 162 -19.80 28.31 12.62
N ILE A 163 -19.15 28.67 11.51
CA ILE A 163 -18.30 29.86 11.40
C ILE A 163 -19.04 30.93 10.62
N GLU A 164 -18.87 32.17 11.04
CA GLU A 164 -19.28 33.34 10.25
C GLU A 164 -18.42 33.49 9.00
N VAL A 165 -19.06 33.64 7.86
CA VAL A 165 -18.37 33.76 6.56
C VAL A 165 -17.42 34.96 6.52
N LYS A 166 -17.68 36.01 7.31
CA LYS A 166 -16.82 37.21 7.45
C LYS A 166 -15.41 36.90 7.97
N LYS A 167 -15.22 35.81 8.72
CA LYS A 167 -13.91 35.38 9.24
C LYS A 167 -13.15 34.48 8.25
N LEU A 168 -13.75 34.13 7.12
CA LEU A 168 -13.09 33.36 6.07
C LEU A 168 -12.32 34.29 5.12
N PRO A 169 -11.37 33.76 4.34
CA PRO A 169 -10.65 34.55 3.34
C PRO A 169 -11.58 35.28 2.35
N ALA A 170 -11.17 36.48 1.92
CA ALA A 170 -12.02 37.41 1.17
C ALA A 170 -12.64 36.81 -0.12
N ASN A 171 -11.91 35.90 -0.77
CA ASN A 171 -12.37 35.15 -1.94
C ASN A 171 -13.61 34.27 -1.69
N PHE A 172 -13.96 33.97 -0.43
CA PHE A 172 -15.11 33.17 -0.05
C PHE A 172 -16.26 33.99 0.57
N GLN A 173 -16.05 35.28 0.84
CA GLN A 173 -17.01 36.12 1.55
C GLN A 173 -18.25 36.48 0.70
N ASN A 174 -18.13 36.47 -0.62
CA ASN A 174 -19.20 36.85 -1.56
C ASN A 174 -20.20 35.72 -1.88
N ASN A 175 -20.25 34.66 -1.08
CA ASN A 175 -21.08 33.46 -1.33
C ASN A 175 -22.56 33.59 -0.91
N GLY A 176 -23.03 34.79 -0.52
CA GLY A 176 -24.42 35.05 -0.12
C GLY A 176 -24.89 34.34 1.15
N ARG A 177 -23.99 33.64 1.87
CA ARG A 177 -24.27 32.96 3.13
C ARG A 177 -23.66 33.72 4.31
N THR A 178 -24.35 33.73 5.44
CA THR A 178 -23.87 34.36 6.68
C THR A 178 -23.04 33.41 7.54
N LYS A 179 -23.40 32.11 7.58
CA LYS A 179 -22.69 31.07 8.32
C LYS A 179 -22.55 29.78 7.50
N ILE A 180 -21.45 29.06 7.69
CA ILE A 180 -21.22 27.72 7.15
C ILE A 180 -20.68 26.80 8.24
N THR A 181 -20.82 25.48 8.06
CA THR A 181 -20.22 24.52 9.00
C THR A 181 -18.70 24.57 8.94
N PHE A 182 -18.03 24.29 10.06
CA PHE A 182 -16.57 24.28 10.12
C PHE A 182 -15.97 23.26 9.13
N GLU A 183 -16.61 22.08 8.99
CA GLU A 183 -16.25 21.08 7.97
C GLU A 183 -16.21 21.65 6.54
N LYS A 184 -17.12 22.57 6.20
CA LYS A 184 -17.11 23.25 4.88
C LYS A 184 -16.07 24.35 4.83
N ALA A 185 -15.85 25.07 5.92
CA ALA A 185 -14.84 26.11 6.02
C ALA A 185 -13.42 25.57 5.83
N LEU A 186 -13.09 24.41 6.42
CA LEU A 186 -11.78 23.76 6.23
C LEU A 186 -11.46 23.42 4.77
N LYS A 187 -12.48 23.25 3.93
CA LYS A 187 -12.29 22.99 2.48
C LYS A 187 -11.97 24.26 1.70
N VAL A 188 -12.05 25.45 2.33
CA VAL A 188 -11.69 26.73 1.71
C VAL A 188 -10.16 26.91 1.77
N PRO A 189 -9.50 27.22 0.64
CA PRO A 189 -8.06 27.50 0.64
C PRO A 189 -7.68 28.62 1.61
N GLY A 190 -6.63 28.40 2.40
CA GLY A 190 -6.16 29.36 3.41
C GLY A 190 -6.85 29.26 4.77
N VAL A 191 -7.84 28.36 4.93
CA VAL A 191 -8.42 28.04 6.24
C VAL A 191 -7.71 26.84 6.83
N GLY A 192 -7.16 27.00 8.03
CA GLY A 192 -6.52 25.94 8.82
C GLY A 192 -7.31 25.62 10.08
N ILE A 193 -6.94 24.53 10.75
CA ILE A 193 -7.58 24.12 12.00
C ILE A 193 -7.32 25.08 13.18
N ASP A 194 -6.34 25.97 13.07
CA ASP A 194 -6.09 26.99 14.12
C ASP A 194 -7.27 27.94 14.31
N LEU A 195 -8.02 28.22 13.25
CA LEU A 195 -9.24 29.03 13.34
C LEU A 195 -10.29 28.38 14.26
N LEU A 196 -10.23 27.05 14.44
CA LEU A 196 -11.17 26.27 15.23
C LEU A 196 -10.99 26.50 16.74
N LYS A 197 -9.76 26.79 17.17
CA LYS A 197 -9.43 27.06 18.58
C LYS A 197 -10.17 28.29 19.12
N GLU A 198 -10.59 29.21 18.24
CA GLU A 198 -11.40 30.38 18.61
C GLU A 198 -12.88 30.06 18.83
N TYR A 199 -13.36 28.89 18.39
CA TYR A 199 -14.78 28.54 18.34
C TYR A 199 -15.15 27.34 19.22
N ASP A 200 -14.18 26.52 19.59
CA ASP A 200 -14.38 25.35 20.43
C ASP A 200 -13.13 25.10 21.28
N GLU A 201 -13.23 25.40 22.58
CA GLU A 201 -12.15 25.19 23.56
C GLU A 201 -11.77 23.70 23.68
N SER A 202 -12.72 22.78 23.48
CA SER A 202 -12.42 21.34 23.53
C SER A 202 -11.49 20.87 22.41
N LEU A 203 -11.39 21.66 21.34
CA LEU A 203 -10.47 21.42 20.23
C LEU A 203 -9.13 22.13 20.42
N ALA A 204 -9.04 23.11 21.32
CA ALA A 204 -7.78 23.72 21.73
C ALA A 204 -6.96 22.81 22.65
N GLU A 205 -7.61 21.90 23.39
CA GLU A 205 -6.96 20.93 24.28
C GLU A 205 -6.37 19.72 23.54
N LEU A 206 -6.71 19.53 22.26
CA LEU A 206 -6.23 18.39 21.49
C LEU A 206 -4.74 18.52 21.08
N PRO A 207 -4.00 17.40 21.05
CA PRO A 207 -2.68 17.34 20.45
C PRO A 207 -2.67 17.86 19.00
N GLU A 208 -1.63 18.61 18.64
CA GLU A 208 -1.48 19.18 17.29
C GLU A 208 -1.52 18.12 16.18
N GLN A 209 -0.99 16.93 16.45
CA GLN A 209 -1.02 15.80 15.52
C GLN A 209 -2.46 15.36 15.19
N ILE A 210 -3.33 15.32 16.20
CA ILE A 210 -4.75 14.96 16.06
C ILE A 210 -5.46 16.03 15.24
N LEU A 211 -5.23 17.31 15.53
CA LEU A 211 -5.81 18.42 14.78
C LEU A 211 -5.39 18.38 13.31
N LYS A 212 -4.10 18.19 13.02
CA LYS A 212 -3.58 18.08 11.65
C LYS A 212 -4.22 16.91 10.89
N LYS A 213 -4.41 15.77 11.56
CA LYS A 213 -5.06 14.60 10.96
C LYS A 213 -6.53 14.86 10.61
N ILE A 214 -7.29 15.47 11.54
CA ILE A 214 -8.68 15.89 11.30
C ILE A 214 -8.76 16.88 10.12
N GLU A 215 -7.84 17.84 10.05
CA GLU A 215 -7.76 18.81 8.96
C GLU A 215 -7.54 18.12 7.60
N ILE A 216 -6.56 17.21 7.52
CA ILE A 216 -6.26 16.43 6.32
C ILE A 216 -7.49 15.62 5.91
N GLU A 217 -8.10 14.88 6.83
CA GLU A 217 -9.28 14.07 6.51
C GLU A 217 -10.43 14.90 5.94
N VAL A 218 -10.71 16.07 6.53
CA VAL A 218 -11.80 16.94 6.07
C VAL A 218 -11.47 17.53 4.70
N LYS A 219 -10.25 18.06 4.52
CA LYS A 219 -9.81 18.67 3.24
C LYS A 219 -9.84 17.66 2.10
N TYR A 220 -9.39 16.43 2.35
CA TYR A 220 -9.26 15.40 1.33
C TYR A 220 -10.44 14.43 1.27
N GLN A 221 -11.47 14.59 2.12
CA GLN A 221 -12.59 13.65 2.25
C GLN A 221 -13.17 13.17 0.90
N GLY A 222 -13.51 14.09 0.00
CA GLY A 222 -14.13 13.73 -1.29
C GLY A 222 -13.18 12.93 -2.19
N TYR A 223 -11.88 13.22 -2.12
CA TYR A 223 -10.85 12.47 -2.85
C TYR A 223 -10.59 11.10 -2.22
N LEU A 224 -10.59 11.01 -0.88
CA LEU A 224 -10.45 9.77 -0.14
C LEU A 224 -11.63 8.83 -0.40
N GLU A 225 -12.86 9.31 -0.34
CA GLU A 225 -14.07 8.53 -0.66
C GLU A 225 -14.05 8.01 -2.09
N ARG A 226 -13.55 8.81 -3.04
CA ARG A 226 -13.34 8.37 -4.42
C ARG A 226 -12.27 7.26 -4.49
N GLN A 227 -11.11 7.43 -3.86
CA GLN A 227 -10.08 6.40 -3.85
C GLN A 227 -10.55 5.10 -3.20
N MET A 228 -11.32 5.18 -2.11
CA MET A 228 -11.88 3.98 -1.46
C MET A 228 -12.79 3.19 -2.40
N ARG A 229 -13.65 3.86 -3.17
CA ARG A 229 -14.47 3.19 -4.20
C ARG A 229 -13.63 2.57 -5.32
N GLU A 230 -12.50 3.19 -5.67
CA GLU A 230 -11.56 2.63 -6.66
C GLU A 230 -10.83 1.39 -6.07
N ILE A 231 -10.41 1.45 -4.80
CA ILE A 231 -9.81 0.33 -4.06
C ILE A 231 -10.79 -0.85 -3.97
N GLU A 232 -12.06 -0.62 -3.66
CA GLU A 232 -13.08 -1.69 -3.60
C GLU A 232 -13.21 -2.44 -4.92
N LYS A 233 -13.24 -1.70 -6.04
CA LYS A 233 -13.29 -2.30 -7.38
C LYS A 233 -12.00 -3.05 -7.70
N PHE A 234 -10.85 -2.47 -7.36
CA PHE A 234 -9.54 -3.07 -7.56
C PHE A 234 -9.38 -4.39 -6.79
N ASN A 235 -9.79 -4.41 -5.53
CA ASN A 235 -9.69 -5.57 -4.65
C ASN A 235 -10.43 -6.79 -5.22
N ARG A 236 -11.47 -6.62 -6.04
CA ARG A 236 -12.16 -7.75 -6.68
C ARG A 236 -11.20 -8.61 -7.52
N LEU A 237 -10.31 -7.99 -8.29
CA LEU A 237 -9.33 -8.71 -9.12
C LEU A 237 -8.18 -9.28 -8.28
N GLU A 238 -7.81 -8.60 -7.19
CA GLU A 238 -6.81 -9.11 -6.24
C GLU A 238 -7.27 -10.39 -5.52
N HIS A 239 -8.58 -10.56 -5.31
CA HIS A 239 -9.11 -11.76 -4.65
C HIS A 239 -9.36 -12.92 -5.62
N GLU A 240 -9.31 -12.70 -6.93
CA GLU A 240 -9.49 -13.72 -7.95
C GLU A 240 -8.21 -14.57 -8.06
N LYS A 241 -8.11 -15.60 -7.22
CA LYS A 241 -6.94 -16.49 -7.16
C LYS A 241 -6.77 -17.32 -8.43
N ILE A 242 -5.50 -17.49 -8.81
CA ILE A 242 -5.05 -18.42 -9.83
C ILE A 242 -4.50 -19.67 -9.12
N PRO A 243 -5.02 -20.87 -9.40
CA PRO A 243 -4.49 -22.12 -8.85
C PRO A 243 -3.01 -22.32 -9.22
N ILE A 244 -2.25 -22.95 -8.32
CA ILE A 244 -0.79 -23.14 -8.50
C ILE A 244 -0.46 -24.10 -9.66
N ASP A 245 -1.38 -25.01 -9.93
CA ASP A 245 -1.35 -26.04 -10.97
C ASP A 245 -2.05 -25.59 -12.27
N PHE A 246 -2.46 -24.33 -12.35
CA PHE A 246 -3.12 -23.81 -13.55
C PHE A 246 -2.14 -23.77 -14.73
N ASP A 247 -2.46 -24.53 -15.79
CA ASP A 247 -1.65 -24.54 -17.00
C ASP A 247 -2.11 -23.49 -18.01
N TYR A 248 -1.34 -22.40 -18.07
CA TYR A 248 -1.53 -21.30 -19.03
C TYR A 248 -1.37 -21.71 -20.50
N GLY A 249 -0.80 -22.89 -20.80
CA GLY A 249 -0.67 -23.43 -22.15
C GLY A 249 -2.00 -23.79 -22.81
N PHE A 250 -3.03 -24.14 -22.02
CA PHE A 250 -4.35 -24.51 -22.55
C PHE A 250 -5.26 -23.32 -22.86
N CYS A 251 -4.85 -22.10 -22.50
CA CYS A 251 -5.64 -20.90 -22.71
C CYS A 251 -5.57 -20.44 -24.18
N LYS A 252 -6.37 -21.06 -25.06
CA LYS A 252 -6.46 -20.64 -26.47
C LYS A 252 -6.95 -19.19 -26.54
N GLY A 253 -6.15 -18.32 -27.13
CA GLY A 253 -6.41 -16.87 -27.22
C GLY A 253 -5.43 -16.00 -26.42
N LEU A 254 -4.62 -16.58 -25.52
CA LEU A 254 -3.47 -15.86 -24.95
C LEU A 254 -2.39 -15.70 -26.01
N LYS A 255 -1.81 -14.49 -26.09
CA LYS A 255 -0.58 -14.30 -26.87
C LYS A 255 0.54 -15.18 -26.33
N MET A 256 1.41 -15.66 -27.22
CA MET A 256 2.53 -16.53 -26.83
C MET A 256 3.42 -15.87 -25.77
N GLU A 257 3.78 -14.59 -25.97
CA GLU A 257 4.54 -13.79 -25.00
C GLU A 257 3.82 -13.68 -23.64
N ALA A 258 2.50 -13.50 -23.64
CA ALA A 258 1.72 -13.43 -22.41
C ALA A 258 1.72 -14.79 -21.68
N SER A 259 1.55 -15.91 -22.41
CA SER A 259 1.60 -17.25 -21.84
C SER A 259 2.98 -17.56 -21.24
N GLU A 260 4.07 -17.22 -21.93
CA GLU A 260 5.44 -17.38 -21.43
C GLU A 260 5.68 -16.57 -20.16
N LYS A 261 5.26 -15.30 -20.14
CA LYS A 261 5.37 -14.43 -18.96
C LYS A 261 4.56 -14.97 -17.78
N LEU A 262 3.33 -15.42 -17.99
CA LEU A 262 2.50 -16.02 -16.95
C LEU A 262 3.09 -17.32 -16.42
N LYS A 263 3.61 -18.19 -17.29
CA LYS A 263 4.28 -19.44 -16.88
C LYS A 263 5.54 -19.18 -16.05
N ARG A 264 6.32 -18.15 -16.41
CA ARG A 264 7.53 -17.76 -15.68
C ARG A 264 7.22 -17.09 -14.35
N LEU A 265 6.34 -16.09 -14.36
CA LEU A 265 6.06 -15.26 -13.19
C LEU A 265 5.04 -15.91 -12.23
N ARG A 266 4.24 -16.87 -12.69
CA ARG A 266 3.22 -17.60 -11.90
C ARG A 266 2.47 -16.70 -10.91
N PRO A 267 1.74 -15.69 -11.39
CA PRO A 267 1.01 -14.78 -10.52
C PRO A 267 -0.04 -15.54 -9.69
N SER A 268 -0.20 -15.17 -8.43
CA SER A 268 -1.16 -15.79 -7.50
C SER A 268 -2.59 -15.30 -7.71
N THR A 269 -2.78 -14.17 -8.39
CA THR A 269 -4.08 -13.52 -8.59
C THR A 269 -4.20 -12.95 -10.01
N VAL A 270 -5.42 -12.82 -10.51
CA VAL A 270 -5.69 -12.17 -11.80
C VAL A 270 -5.28 -10.69 -11.77
N GLY A 271 -5.46 -10.03 -10.64
CA GLY A 271 -4.97 -8.68 -10.41
C GLY A 271 -3.45 -8.58 -10.63
N GLN A 272 -2.67 -9.46 -10.00
CA GLN A 272 -1.21 -9.53 -10.17
C GLN A 272 -0.83 -9.83 -11.62
N ALA A 273 -1.52 -10.77 -12.27
CA ALA A 273 -1.32 -11.07 -13.68
C ALA A 273 -1.50 -9.82 -14.57
N SER A 274 -2.51 -8.99 -14.29
CA SER A 274 -2.80 -7.78 -15.08
C SER A 274 -1.71 -6.71 -15.03
N ARG A 275 -0.82 -6.75 -14.03
CA ARG A 275 0.28 -5.79 -13.85
C ARG A 275 1.58 -6.24 -14.47
N ILE A 276 1.66 -7.47 -14.93
CA ILE A 276 2.85 -7.98 -15.63
C ILE A 276 3.02 -7.20 -16.93
N SER A 277 4.20 -6.61 -17.10
CA SER A 277 4.54 -5.84 -18.29
C SER A 277 4.34 -6.67 -19.57
N GLY A 278 3.58 -6.15 -20.52
CA GLY A 278 3.25 -6.81 -21.79
C GLY A 278 2.03 -7.72 -21.76
N ILE A 279 1.35 -7.88 -20.63
CA ILE A 279 0.03 -8.54 -20.57
C ILE A 279 -1.06 -7.53 -20.87
N SER A 280 -1.92 -7.82 -21.85
CA SER A 280 -3.01 -6.91 -22.25
C SER A 280 -4.32 -7.20 -21.51
N PRO A 281 -5.28 -6.25 -21.47
CA PRO A 281 -6.62 -6.50 -20.95
C PRO A 281 -7.35 -7.66 -21.67
N GLY A 282 -7.05 -7.88 -22.95
CA GLY A 282 -7.57 -9.02 -23.71
C GLY A 282 -7.05 -10.35 -23.15
N ASP A 283 -5.75 -10.44 -22.85
CA ASP A 283 -5.14 -11.63 -22.27
C ASP A 283 -5.76 -11.96 -20.90
N ILE A 284 -5.99 -10.93 -20.06
CA ILE A 284 -6.66 -11.09 -18.76
C ILE A 284 -8.10 -11.56 -18.88
N THR A 285 -8.81 -11.09 -19.91
CA THR A 285 -10.17 -11.54 -20.20
C THR A 285 -10.19 -13.03 -20.54
N VAL A 286 -9.28 -13.46 -21.43
CA VAL A 286 -9.10 -14.88 -21.77
C VAL A 286 -8.77 -15.70 -20.53
N LEU A 287 -7.76 -15.28 -19.76
CA LEU A 287 -7.36 -15.95 -18.52
C LEU A 287 -8.54 -16.13 -17.56
N THR A 288 -9.34 -15.08 -17.35
CA THR A 288 -10.50 -15.12 -16.45
C THR A 288 -11.56 -16.12 -16.90
N ILE A 289 -11.80 -16.24 -18.21
CA ILE A 289 -12.75 -17.22 -18.77
C ILE A 289 -12.26 -18.65 -18.51
N TYR A 290 -10.98 -18.93 -18.79
CA TYR A 290 -10.40 -20.26 -18.56
C TYR A 290 -10.31 -20.61 -17.07
N LEU A 291 -10.03 -19.65 -16.20
CA LEU A 291 -10.06 -19.87 -14.75
C LEU A 291 -11.46 -20.26 -14.24
N LYS A 292 -12.51 -19.62 -14.76
CA LYS A 292 -13.90 -20.00 -14.41
C LYS A 292 -14.22 -21.42 -14.86
N LYS A 293 -13.80 -21.80 -16.07
CA LYS A 293 -13.97 -23.16 -16.60
C LYS A 293 -13.22 -24.19 -15.75
N PHE A 294 -11.95 -23.92 -15.42
CA PHE A 294 -11.13 -24.79 -14.57
C PHE A 294 -11.74 -24.98 -13.17
N LYS A 295 -12.22 -23.90 -12.54
CA LYS A 295 -12.90 -23.96 -11.23
C LYS A 295 -14.20 -24.77 -11.29
N TYR A 296 -14.95 -24.67 -12.38
CA TYR A 296 -16.18 -25.44 -12.60
C TYR A 296 -15.90 -26.94 -12.76
N GLU A 297 -14.91 -27.30 -13.57
CA GLU A 297 -14.50 -28.69 -13.79
C GLU A 297 -13.92 -29.33 -12.52
N SER A 298 -13.14 -28.57 -11.74
CA SER A 298 -12.57 -29.04 -10.46
C SER A 298 -13.66 -29.30 -9.41
N LYS A 299 -14.67 -28.41 -9.33
CA LYS A 299 -15.83 -28.61 -8.44
C LYS A 299 -16.66 -29.84 -8.81
N ASN A 300 -16.84 -30.09 -10.10
CA ASN A 300 -17.57 -31.27 -10.54
C ASN A 300 -16.80 -32.54 -10.23
N ARG A 301 -15.47 -32.58 -10.43
CA ARG A 301 -14.65 -33.74 -10.05
C ARG A 301 -14.72 -34.04 -8.55
N SER A 302 -14.62 -33.04 -7.68
CA SER A 302 -14.73 -33.25 -6.23
C SER A 302 -16.11 -33.72 -5.77
N ALA A 303 -17.17 -33.42 -6.53
CA ALA A 303 -18.54 -33.86 -6.22
C ALA A 303 -18.86 -35.29 -6.68
N PHE A 304 -17.97 -35.92 -7.46
CA PHE A 304 -18.07 -37.33 -7.88
C PHE A 304 -17.17 -38.27 -7.04
N ASP A 305 -16.23 -37.71 -6.28
CA ASP A 305 -15.32 -38.45 -5.39
C ASP A 305 -15.79 -38.46 -3.91
N GLU A 306 -16.97 -37.88 -3.61
CA GLU A 306 -17.72 -38.01 -2.34
C GLU A 306 -18.94 -38.93 -2.52
#